data_AF-D3V387-F1
#
_entry.id   AF-D3V387-F1
#
_cell.length_a   1.000
_cell.length_b   1.000
_cell.length_c   1.000
_cell.angle_alpha   90.00
_cell.angle_beta   90.00
_cell.angle_gamma   90.00
#
_symmetry.space_group_name_H-M   'P 1'
#
loop_
_entity.id
_entity.type
_entity.pdbx_description
1 polymer ?
#
loop_
_entity_poly.entity_id
_entity_poly.type
_entity_poly.pdbx_seq_one_letter_code
_entity_poly.pdbx_strand_id
1 'polypeptide(L)'
;MTFALDIAENDIPEEPNDPAHQVLNYFNQATDSNYRDGKTSMGYIRARLSEGYATEDLILITDYLIAKWANDGKMRDYLRPKTLFSPENCAEYFDKACKWHKAERPACVNGRWLKAGEADVVIDTVERDATFRQLFSTGWTPANRIQERAAQLARKAGVGRMNEVPGLAAWRGIWKQAAEQIAKDELLSGFRVVGGSSEQNGGTA
;
A
#
# COMPACT_ATOMS: atom_id res chain seq x y z
N MET A 1 -68.31 8.77 -8.28
CA MET A 1 -67.62 7.71 -9.03
C MET A 1 -66.29 8.26 -9.55
N THR A 2 -65.23 8.24 -8.76
CA THR A 2 -63.84 8.17 -9.26
C THR A 2 -62.97 7.61 -8.12
N PHE A 3 -62.29 6.52 -8.43
CA PHE A 3 -61.44 5.69 -7.59
C PHE A 3 -60.01 6.25 -7.50
N ALA A 4 -59.36 6.03 -6.34
CA ALA A 4 -57.93 5.70 -6.11
C ALA A 4 -56.85 6.68 -6.66
N LEU A 5 -55.68 6.85 -6.04
CA LEU A 5 -54.86 5.87 -5.34
C LEU A 5 -54.26 6.45 -4.04
N ASP A 6 -54.34 5.65 -2.99
CA ASP A 6 -53.38 5.61 -1.90
C ASP A 6 -51.99 5.35 -2.48
N ILE A 7 -51.08 6.31 -2.31
CA ILE A 7 -49.65 6.08 -2.55
C ILE A 7 -49.17 5.29 -1.35
N ALA A 8 -49.09 3.98 -1.54
CA ALA A 8 -48.49 3.06 -0.59
C ALA A 8 -47.09 3.55 -0.24
N GLU A 9 -46.92 3.71 1.08
CA GLU A 9 -45.68 3.72 1.83
C GLU A 9 -44.60 2.89 1.14
N ASN A 10 -43.53 3.57 0.73
CA ASN A 10 -42.41 3.00 0.03
C ASN A 10 -41.60 2.15 1.02
N ASP A 11 -42.05 0.93 1.28
CA ASP A 11 -41.27 -0.16 1.87
C ASP A 11 -40.12 -0.47 0.91
N ILE A 12 -39.03 0.29 1.00
CA ILE A 12 -37.74 -0.12 0.44
C ILE A 12 -37.27 -1.24 1.37
N PRO A 13 -37.21 -2.51 0.94
CA PRO A 13 -36.67 -3.55 1.79
C PRO A 13 -35.22 -3.18 2.12
N GLU A 14 -34.95 -2.93 3.39
CA GLU A 14 -33.60 -2.83 3.92
C GLU A 14 -32.94 -4.19 3.66
N GLU A 15 -32.14 -4.27 2.60
CA GLU A 15 -31.37 -5.46 2.27
C GLU A 15 -30.68 -5.93 3.54
N PRO A 16 -30.91 -7.18 4.00
CA PRO A 16 -30.31 -7.65 5.23
C PRO A 16 -28.80 -7.51 5.07
N ASN A 17 -28.19 -6.76 6.00
CA ASN A 17 -26.78 -6.45 6.04
C ASN A 17 -25.95 -7.72 6.27
N ASP A 18 -25.97 -8.69 5.34
CA ASP A 18 -25.36 -10.01 5.47
C ASP A 18 -23.84 -9.83 5.51
N PRO A 19 -23.20 -10.14 6.65
CA PRO A 19 -21.75 -10.06 6.80
C PRO A 19 -20.99 -10.78 5.68
N ALA A 20 -21.50 -11.92 5.21
CA ALA A 20 -20.84 -12.69 4.18
C ALA A 20 -20.85 -11.97 2.81
N HIS A 21 -21.96 -11.31 2.47
CA HIS A 21 -22.07 -10.53 1.25
C HIS A 21 -21.19 -9.27 1.30
N GLN A 22 -21.08 -8.62 2.46
CA GLN A 22 -20.16 -7.51 2.64
C GLN A 22 -18.71 -7.92 2.35
N VAL A 23 -18.26 -9.05 2.91
CA VAL A 23 -16.91 -9.58 2.66
C VAL A 23 -16.72 -9.94 1.19
N LEU A 24 -17.69 -10.61 0.55
CA LEU A 24 -17.57 -10.98 -0.87
C LEU A 24 -17.52 -9.76 -1.79
N ASN A 25 -18.38 -8.77 -1.55
CA ASN A 25 -18.42 -7.54 -2.33
C ASN A 25 -17.11 -6.76 -2.18
N TYR A 26 -16.61 -6.63 -0.95
CA TYR A 26 -15.31 -6.01 -0.69
C TYR A 26 -14.18 -6.75 -1.40
N PHE A 27 -14.13 -8.08 -1.25
CA PHE A 27 -13.11 -8.92 -1.88
C PHE A 27 -13.07 -8.69 -3.39
N ASN A 28 -14.23 -8.77 -4.06
CA ASN A 28 -14.34 -8.56 -5.50
C ASN A 28 -13.86 -7.17 -5.93
N GLN A 29 -14.30 -6.13 -5.21
CA GLN A 29 -13.88 -4.76 -5.48
C GLN A 29 -12.37 -4.59 -5.31
N ALA A 30 -11.80 -5.13 -4.23
CA ALA A 30 -10.41 -4.93 -3.88
C ALA A 30 -9.44 -5.75 -4.75
N THR A 31 -9.88 -6.92 -5.26
CA THR A 31 -9.06 -7.78 -6.12
C THR A 31 -9.40 -7.70 -7.61
N ASP A 32 -10.22 -6.72 -8.03
CA ASP A 32 -10.76 -6.59 -9.40
C ASP A 32 -11.27 -7.94 -9.94
N SER A 33 -12.09 -8.61 -9.13
CA SER A 33 -12.60 -9.96 -9.38
C SER A 33 -14.13 -9.99 -9.41
N ASN A 34 -14.69 -11.10 -9.89
CA ASN A 34 -16.14 -11.26 -10.04
C ASN A 34 -16.62 -12.62 -9.52
N TYR A 35 -16.26 -12.95 -8.28
CA TYR A 35 -16.79 -14.13 -7.59
C TYR A 35 -18.26 -13.92 -7.27
N ARG A 36 -19.11 -14.85 -7.70
CA ARG A 36 -20.56 -14.78 -7.49
C ARG A 36 -20.95 -15.31 -6.11
N ASP A 37 -22.14 -14.93 -5.64
CA ASP A 37 -22.81 -15.60 -4.52
C ASP A 37 -23.10 -17.07 -4.91
N GLY A 38 -22.15 -17.93 -4.56
CA GLY A 38 -22.15 -19.34 -4.90
C GLY A 38 -21.60 -20.16 -3.75
N LYS A 39 -22.01 -21.43 -3.70
CA LYS A 39 -21.74 -22.33 -2.57
C LYS A 39 -20.26 -22.41 -2.17
N THR A 40 -19.35 -22.29 -3.12
CA THR A 40 -17.90 -22.41 -2.87
C THR A 40 -17.34 -21.15 -2.20
N SER A 41 -17.33 -20.00 -2.88
CA SER A 41 -16.76 -18.74 -2.35
C SER A 41 -17.45 -18.31 -1.05
N MET A 42 -18.78 -18.32 -1.03
CA MET A 42 -19.55 -17.96 0.17
C MET A 42 -19.43 -19.01 1.27
N GLY A 43 -19.22 -20.28 0.91
CA GLY A 43 -18.95 -21.34 1.88
C GLY A 43 -17.69 -21.07 2.70
N TYR A 44 -16.60 -20.64 2.07
CA TYR A 44 -15.38 -20.27 2.79
C TYR A 44 -15.61 -19.06 3.72
N ILE A 45 -16.28 -18.01 3.24
CA ILE A 45 -16.54 -16.80 4.03
C ILE A 45 -17.46 -17.11 5.22
N ARG A 46 -18.63 -17.72 4.97
CA ARG A 46 -19.62 -18.06 6.01
C ARG A 46 -19.03 -19.01 7.05
N ALA A 47 -18.18 -19.95 6.65
CA ALA A 47 -17.51 -20.85 7.59
C ALA A 47 -16.63 -20.07 8.59
N ARG A 48 -15.84 -19.08 8.12
CA ARG A 48 -15.01 -18.26 9.00
C ARG A 48 -15.84 -17.38 9.93
N LEU A 49 -16.92 -16.78 9.43
CA LEU A 49 -17.86 -16.03 10.27
C LEU A 49 -18.48 -16.92 11.37
N SER A 50 -18.83 -18.16 11.04
CA SER A 50 -19.38 -19.11 12.03
C SER A 50 -18.37 -19.58 13.09
N GLU A 51 -17.07 -19.44 12.80
CA GLU A 51 -15.98 -19.73 13.74
C GLU A 51 -15.64 -18.54 14.65
N GLY A 52 -16.33 -17.41 14.48
CA GLY A 52 -16.21 -16.23 15.34
C GLY A 52 -15.31 -15.12 14.78
N TYR A 53 -14.85 -15.22 13.54
CA TYR A 53 -14.22 -14.08 12.85
C TYR A 53 -15.27 -13.02 12.53
N ALA A 54 -14.91 -11.75 12.69
CA ALA A 54 -15.74 -10.63 12.26
C ALA A 54 -15.61 -10.35 10.76
N THR A 55 -16.54 -9.59 10.19
CA THR A 55 -16.47 -9.08 8.81
C THR A 55 -15.15 -8.34 8.59
N GLU A 56 -14.77 -7.50 9.54
CA GLU A 56 -13.58 -6.66 9.53
C GLU A 56 -12.30 -7.48 9.53
N ASP A 57 -12.30 -8.65 10.18
CA ASP A 57 -11.14 -9.55 10.20
C ASP A 57 -10.86 -10.12 8.81
N LEU A 58 -11.92 -10.53 8.09
CA LEU A 58 -11.80 -11.08 6.74
C LEU A 58 -11.43 -9.98 5.72
N ILE A 59 -11.95 -8.77 5.91
CA ILE A 59 -11.53 -7.58 5.15
C ILE A 59 -10.04 -7.29 5.40
N LEU A 60 -9.59 -7.35 6.65
CA LEU A 60 -8.21 -7.09 7.02
C LEU A 60 -7.23 -8.11 6.41
N ILE A 61 -7.60 -9.40 6.39
CA ILE A 61 -6.84 -10.44 5.69
C ILE A 61 -6.73 -10.12 4.20
N THR A 62 -7.83 -9.68 3.59
CA THR A 62 -7.88 -9.31 2.16
C THR A 62 -6.93 -8.16 1.88
N ASP A 63 -7.00 -7.07 2.65
CA ASP A 63 -6.11 -5.91 2.54
C ASP A 63 -4.64 -6.31 2.62
N TYR A 64 -4.30 -7.09 3.64
CA TYR A 64 -2.93 -7.53 3.88
C TYR A 64 -2.36 -8.32 2.68
N LEU A 65 -3.15 -9.22 2.10
CA LEU A 65 -2.69 -10.06 1.00
C LEU A 65 -2.70 -9.36 -0.35
N ILE A 66 -3.62 -8.42 -0.59
CA ILE A 66 -3.53 -7.50 -1.73
C ILE A 66 -2.23 -6.71 -1.65
N ALA A 67 -1.96 -6.08 -0.49
CA ALA A 67 -0.72 -5.33 -0.28
C ALA A 67 0.52 -6.20 -0.50
N LYS A 68 0.45 -7.49 -0.16
CA LYS A 68 1.56 -8.43 -0.30
C LYS A 68 1.76 -8.97 -1.72
N TRP A 69 0.68 -9.27 -2.44
CA TRP A 69 0.71 -10.13 -3.62
C TRP A 69 0.20 -9.50 -4.91
N ALA A 70 -0.54 -8.38 -4.87
CA ALA A 70 -1.16 -7.81 -6.07
C ALA A 70 -0.12 -7.46 -7.17
N ASN A 71 1.05 -6.98 -6.75
CA ASN A 71 2.16 -6.61 -7.64
C ASN A 71 3.13 -7.77 -7.94
N ASP A 72 2.90 -8.95 -7.37
CA ASP A 72 3.68 -10.15 -7.66
C ASP A 72 2.97 -10.97 -8.74
N GLY A 73 3.58 -11.03 -9.92
CA GLY A 73 2.99 -11.66 -11.10
C GLY A 73 2.63 -13.14 -10.92
N LYS A 74 3.29 -13.86 -9.99
CA LYS A 74 2.96 -15.24 -9.68
C LYS A 74 1.95 -15.34 -8.54
N MET A 75 2.13 -14.53 -7.50
CA MET A 75 1.32 -14.66 -6.28
C MET A 75 -0.07 -14.05 -6.41
N ARG A 76 -0.29 -13.06 -7.29
CA ARG A 76 -1.61 -12.42 -7.49
C ARG A 76 -2.70 -13.42 -7.87
N ASP A 77 -2.35 -14.46 -8.63
CA ASP A 77 -3.30 -15.49 -9.06
C ASP A 77 -3.87 -16.30 -7.90
N TYR A 78 -3.25 -16.22 -6.71
CA TYR A 78 -3.71 -16.88 -5.48
C TYR A 78 -4.64 -16.02 -4.63
N LEU A 79 -4.94 -14.77 -5.02
CA LEU A 79 -5.96 -13.93 -4.39
C LEU A 79 -7.36 -14.49 -4.70
N ARG A 80 -7.76 -15.53 -3.96
CA ARG A 80 -9.04 -16.24 -4.10
C ARG A 80 -9.66 -16.50 -2.73
N PRO A 81 -11.00 -16.51 -2.59
CA PRO A 81 -11.65 -16.83 -1.31
C PRO A 81 -11.19 -18.18 -0.73
N LYS A 82 -11.01 -19.20 -1.58
CA LYS A 82 -10.45 -20.50 -1.15
C LYS A 82 -9.07 -20.39 -0.51
N THR A 83 -8.18 -19.59 -1.09
CA THR A 83 -6.82 -19.43 -0.57
C THR A 83 -6.83 -18.63 0.71
N LEU A 84 -7.57 -17.53 0.73
CA LEU A 84 -7.56 -16.58 1.85
C LEU A 84 -8.31 -17.12 3.07
N PHE A 85 -9.42 -17.79 2.83
CA PHE A 85 -10.38 -18.17 3.86
C PHE A 85 -10.52 -19.69 4.02
N SER A 86 -9.51 -20.51 3.66
CA SER A 86 -9.44 -21.88 4.16
C SER A 86 -9.11 -21.87 5.67
N PRO A 87 -9.40 -22.95 6.43
CA PRO A 87 -9.27 -22.90 7.90
C PRO A 87 -7.86 -22.55 8.36
N GLU A 88 -6.84 -23.25 7.82
CA GLU A 88 -5.44 -23.04 8.17
C GLU A 88 -4.93 -21.66 7.71
N ASN A 89 -5.21 -21.30 6.45
CA ASN A 89 -4.74 -20.04 5.90
C ASN A 89 -5.38 -18.82 6.56
N CYS A 90 -6.67 -18.89 6.89
CA CYS A 90 -7.37 -17.77 7.52
C CYS A 90 -6.73 -17.43 8.87
N ALA A 91 -6.49 -18.43 9.71
CA ALA A 91 -5.85 -18.23 11.01
C ALA A 91 -4.43 -17.67 10.87
N GLU A 92 -3.64 -18.20 9.94
CA GLU A 92 -2.28 -17.73 9.68
C GLU A 92 -2.25 -16.29 9.15
N TYR A 93 -3.09 -15.99 8.17
CA TYR A 93 -3.14 -14.65 7.56
C TYR A 93 -3.75 -13.62 8.50
N PHE A 94 -4.69 -14.00 9.36
CA PHE A 94 -5.25 -13.10 10.35
C PHE A 94 -4.18 -12.59 11.32
N ASP A 95 -3.37 -13.50 11.91
CA ASP A 95 -2.26 -13.11 12.79
C ASP A 95 -1.26 -12.18 12.08
N LYS A 96 -0.92 -12.50 10.82
CA LYS A 96 -0.03 -11.66 10.01
C LYS A 96 -0.64 -10.30 9.68
N ALA A 97 -1.92 -10.26 9.35
CA ALA A 97 -2.64 -9.04 9.00
C ALA A 97 -2.78 -8.12 10.21
N CYS A 98 -3.05 -8.67 11.41
CA CYS A 98 -3.04 -7.93 12.68
C CYS A 98 -1.67 -7.30 12.97
N LYS A 99 -0.57 -8.04 12.78
CA LYS A 99 0.79 -7.52 12.93
C LYS A 99 1.11 -6.43 11.91
N TRP A 100 0.72 -6.61 10.66
CA TRP A 100 0.87 -5.62 9.59
C TRP A 100 0.06 -4.35 9.87
N HIS A 101 -1.17 -4.50 10.35
CA HIS A 101 -2.03 -3.39 10.75
C HIS A 101 -1.43 -2.59 11.91
N LYS A 102 -0.95 -3.29 12.95
CA LYS A 102 -0.27 -2.67 14.09
C LYS A 102 1.02 -1.94 13.71
N ALA A 103 1.65 -2.34 12.60
CA ALA A 103 2.82 -1.67 12.04
C ALA A 103 2.45 -0.50 11.09
N GLU A 104 1.20 -0.02 11.14
CA GLU A 104 0.67 1.06 10.28
C GLU A 104 0.64 0.71 8.80
N ARG A 105 0.36 -0.58 8.48
CA ARG A 105 0.14 -1.07 7.12
C ARG A 105 1.28 -0.71 6.14
N PRO A 106 2.55 -1.08 6.42
CA PRO A 106 3.67 -0.74 5.57
C PRO A 106 3.48 -1.29 4.15
N ALA A 107 3.95 -0.54 3.15
CA ALA A 107 3.92 -0.98 1.75
C ALA A 107 4.83 -2.19 1.52
N CYS A 108 4.42 -3.09 0.62
CA CYS A 108 5.25 -4.18 0.12
C CYS A 108 5.89 -3.77 -1.21
N VAL A 109 7.21 -3.73 -1.27
CA VAL A 109 7.96 -3.42 -2.49
C VAL A 109 8.92 -4.56 -2.77
N ASN A 110 8.83 -5.14 -3.96
CA ASN A 110 9.66 -6.29 -4.39
C ASN A 110 9.65 -7.46 -3.37
N GLY A 111 8.49 -7.76 -2.78
CA GLY A 111 8.32 -8.84 -1.81
C GLY A 111 8.79 -8.54 -0.38
N ARG A 112 9.26 -7.31 -0.10
CA ARG A 112 9.70 -6.87 1.23
C ARG A 112 8.78 -5.76 1.76
N TRP A 113 8.38 -5.88 3.01
CA TRP A 113 7.73 -4.79 3.75
C TRP A 113 8.73 -3.67 4.04
N LEU A 114 8.37 -2.45 3.64
CA LEU A 114 9.13 -1.25 3.99
C LEU A 114 9.10 -1.02 5.50
N LYS A 115 10.20 -0.49 6.05
CA LYS A 115 10.22 -0.07 7.46
C LYS A 115 9.51 1.28 7.62
N ALA A 116 9.09 1.60 8.84
CA ALA A 116 8.55 2.91 9.16
C ALA A 116 9.54 4.01 8.73
N GLY A 117 9.09 4.91 7.83
CA GLY A 117 9.90 5.98 7.26
C GLY A 117 10.80 5.60 6.08
N GLU A 118 10.77 4.36 5.59
CA GLU A 118 11.35 3.96 4.29
C GLU A 118 10.31 4.26 3.19
N ALA A 119 10.72 4.97 2.14
CA ALA A 119 9.82 5.36 1.04
C ALA A 119 10.02 4.44 -0.16
N ASP A 120 8.95 4.12 -0.88
CA ASP A 120 9.07 3.51 -2.21
C ASP A 120 9.53 4.58 -3.20
N VAL A 121 10.84 4.61 -3.47
CA VAL A 121 11.44 5.55 -4.42
C VAL A 121 11.69 4.85 -5.74
N VAL A 122 11.08 5.36 -6.81
CA VAL A 122 11.41 5.00 -8.18
C VAL A 122 12.83 5.51 -8.46
N ILE A 123 13.77 4.58 -8.65
CA ILE A 123 15.16 4.92 -8.95
C ILE A 123 15.36 4.95 -10.47
N ASP A 124 15.71 6.11 -11.01
CA ASP A 124 16.27 6.20 -12.36
C ASP A 124 17.65 5.52 -12.38
N THR A 125 17.70 4.30 -12.92
CA THR A 125 18.92 3.49 -12.97
C THR A 125 19.91 4.04 -13.98
N VAL A 126 19.44 4.71 -15.04
CA VAL A 126 20.29 5.31 -16.08
C VAL A 126 21.02 6.50 -15.48
N GLU A 127 20.30 7.38 -14.80
CA GLU A 127 20.88 8.54 -14.12
C GLU A 127 21.87 8.12 -13.02
N ARG A 128 21.47 7.14 -12.17
CA ARG A 128 22.33 6.61 -11.11
C ARG A 128 23.65 6.09 -11.67
N ASP A 129 23.59 5.25 -12.71
CA ASP A 129 24.78 4.59 -13.24
C ASP A 129 25.63 5.56 -14.06
N ALA A 130 25.02 6.53 -14.74
CA ALA A 130 25.74 7.64 -15.38
C ALA A 130 26.48 8.49 -14.34
N THR A 131 25.83 8.82 -13.22
CA THR A 131 26.42 9.60 -12.14
C THR A 131 27.62 8.89 -11.51
N PHE A 132 27.55 7.57 -11.31
CA PHE A 132 28.69 6.80 -10.79
C PHE A 132 29.96 6.98 -11.62
N ARG A 133 29.81 6.93 -12.96
CA ARG A 133 30.93 7.03 -13.90
C ARG A 133 31.53 8.45 -13.92
N GLN A 134 30.71 9.46 -13.65
CA GLN A 134 31.11 10.87 -13.76
C GLN A 134 31.55 11.49 -12.42
N LEU A 135 31.02 11.03 -11.30
CA LEU A 135 31.21 11.62 -9.96
C LEU A 135 32.68 11.85 -9.58
N PHE A 136 33.57 10.99 -10.05
CA PHE A 136 35.01 11.02 -9.74
C PHE A 136 35.85 11.72 -10.80
N SER A 137 35.24 12.24 -11.87
CA SER A 137 35.95 13.02 -12.88
C SER A 137 36.19 14.46 -12.41
N THR A 138 37.23 15.09 -12.96
CA THR A 138 37.54 16.49 -12.68
C THR A 138 36.44 17.39 -13.26
N GLY A 139 35.91 18.31 -12.45
CA GLY A 139 34.93 19.32 -12.89
C GLY A 139 33.48 18.84 -12.90
N TRP A 140 33.18 17.64 -12.42
CA TRP A 140 31.79 17.19 -12.26
C TRP A 140 31.06 18.01 -11.19
N THR A 141 29.81 18.35 -11.47
CA THR A 141 28.89 19.04 -10.54
C THR A 141 27.53 18.33 -10.51
N PRO A 142 26.85 18.25 -9.35
CA PRO A 142 25.57 17.58 -9.24
C PRO A 142 24.45 18.37 -9.93
N ALA A 143 23.62 17.69 -10.72
CA ALA A 143 22.49 18.29 -11.44
C ALA A 143 21.21 18.38 -10.59
N ASN A 144 21.10 17.59 -9.51
CA ASN A 144 19.95 17.59 -8.62
C ASN A 144 20.34 17.21 -7.18
N ARG A 145 19.37 17.31 -6.27
CA ARG A 145 19.56 17.04 -4.84
C ARG A 145 19.93 15.59 -4.53
N ILE A 146 19.47 14.63 -5.34
CA ILE A 146 19.82 13.21 -5.18
C ILE A 146 21.29 13.00 -5.52
N GLN A 147 21.76 13.51 -6.66
CA GLN A 147 23.17 13.46 -7.06
C GLN A 147 24.07 14.10 -6.02
N GLU A 148 23.71 15.29 -5.52
CA GLU A 148 24.47 15.99 -4.49
C GLU A 148 24.59 15.15 -3.22
N ARG A 149 23.45 14.62 -2.73
CA ARG A 149 23.43 13.83 -1.50
C ARG A 149 24.15 12.49 -1.66
N ALA A 150 23.94 11.79 -2.77
CA ALA A 150 24.61 10.54 -3.07
C ALA A 150 26.13 10.73 -3.20
N ALA A 151 26.58 11.82 -3.82
CA ALA A 151 27.99 12.19 -3.91
C ALA A 151 28.62 12.39 -2.53
N GLN A 152 27.95 13.12 -1.61
CA GLN A 152 28.42 13.32 -0.24
C GLN A 152 28.59 11.97 0.50
N LEU A 153 27.58 11.10 0.40
CA LEU A 153 27.59 9.78 1.03
C LEU A 153 28.67 8.86 0.43
N ALA A 154 28.84 8.85 -0.89
CA ALA A 154 29.86 8.05 -1.57
C ALA A 154 31.28 8.48 -1.22
N ARG A 155 31.52 9.79 -1.10
CA ARG A 155 32.81 10.32 -0.61
C ARG A 155 33.06 9.90 0.84
N LYS A 156 32.06 10.01 1.70
CA LYS A 156 32.15 9.59 3.11
C LYS A 156 32.41 8.08 3.24
N ALA A 157 31.81 7.26 2.38
CA ALA A 157 31.99 5.82 2.35
C ALA A 157 33.28 5.37 1.62
N GLY A 158 34.04 6.29 1.04
CA GLY A 158 35.29 5.97 0.33
C GLY A 158 35.10 5.20 -0.97
N VAL A 159 33.92 5.30 -1.62
CA VAL A 159 33.56 4.51 -2.81
C VAL A 159 34.56 4.68 -3.95
N GLY A 160 35.10 5.89 -4.16
CA GLY A 160 36.10 6.14 -5.21
C GLY A 160 37.46 5.46 -4.99
N ARG A 161 37.70 4.86 -3.82
CA ARG A 161 38.91 4.05 -3.52
C ARG A 161 38.66 2.55 -3.69
N MET A 162 37.40 2.15 -3.94
CA MET A 162 37.04 0.75 -4.09
C MET A 162 37.26 0.28 -5.53
N ASN A 163 37.45 -1.04 -5.68
CA ASN A 163 37.38 -1.69 -6.99
C ASN A 163 35.97 -1.53 -7.59
N GLU A 164 35.87 -1.55 -8.91
CA GLU A 164 34.64 -1.23 -9.65
C GLU A 164 33.43 -2.05 -9.19
N VAL A 165 33.57 -3.38 -9.04
CA VAL A 165 32.45 -4.27 -8.68
C VAL A 165 31.92 -3.99 -7.25
N PRO A 166 32.74 -4.01 -6.18
CA PRO A 166 32.30 -3.58 -4.85
C PRO A 166 31.84 -2.13 -4.79
N GLY A 167 32.48 -1.22 -5.54
CA GLY A 167 32.14 0.19 -5.59
C GLY A 167 30.75 0.43 -6.18
N LEU A 168 30.41 -0.27 -7.28
CA LEU A 168 29.07 -0.24 -7.89
C LEU A 168 28.00 -0.79 -6.94
N ALA A 169 28.30 -1.88 -6.22
CA ALA A 169 27.37 -2.44 -5.24
C ALA A 169 27.09 -1.45 -4.09
N ALA A 170 28.14 -0.85 -3.53
CA ALA A 170 28.02 0.19 -2.51
C ALA A 170 27.26 1.43 -3.03
N TRP A 171 27.57 1.86 -4.26
CA TRP A 171 26.92 3.00 -4.90
C TRP A 171 25.41 2.82 -5.05
N ARG A 172 24.94 1.64 -5.46
CA ARG A 172 23.50 1.35 -5.58
C ARG A 172 22.76 1.55 -4.26
N GLY A 173 23.35 1.10 -3.15
CA GLY A 173 22.80 1.32 -1.81
C GLY A 173 22.80 2.79 -1.40
N ILE A 174 23.89 3.50 -1.66
CA ILE A 174 24.04 4.92 -1.35
C ILE A 174 23.05 5.79 -2.13
N TRP A 175 22.87 5.52 -3.43
CA TRP A 175 21.92 6.25 -4.25
C TRP A 175 20.49 6.05 -3.75
N LYS A 176 20.12 4.80 -3.43
CA LYS A 176 18.82 4.49 -2.85
C LYS A 176 18.60 5.29 -1.55
N GLN A 177 19.57 5.27 -0.64
CA GLN A 177 19.49 6.01 0.62
C GLN A 177 19.37 7.53 0.40
N ALA A 178 20.08 8.09 -0.58
CA ALA A 178 19.96 9.50 -0.94
C ALA A 178 18.56 9.83 -1.46
N ALA A 179 18.02 9.02 -2.38
CA ALA A 179 16.68 9.21 -2.91
C ALA A 179 15.60 9.11 -1.83
N GLU A 180 15.67 8.11 -0.95
CA GLU A 180 14.73 7.95 0.18
C GLU A 180 14.76 9.16 1.12
N GLN A 181 15.95 9.70 1.42
CA GLN A 181 16.07 10.87 2.29
C GLN A 181 15.48 12.11 1.63
N ILE A 182 15.72 12.33 0.33
CA ILE A 182 15.15 13.47 -0.39
C ILE A 182 13.62 13.37 -0.46
N ALA A 183 13.08 12.19 -0.77
CA ALA A 183 11.63 11.97 -0.78
C ALA A 183 11.01 12.22 0.61
N LYS A 184 11.67 11.74 1.67
CA LYS A 184 11.23 11.98 3.05
C LYS A 184 11.27 13.47 3.42
N ASP A 185 12.35 14.16 3.07
CA ASP A 185 12.50 15.58 3.37
C ASP A 185 11.43 16.41 2.62
N GLU A 186 11.10 16.04 1.37
CA GLU A 186 10.04 16.67 0.59
C GLU A 186 8.66 16.47 1.22
N LEU A 187 8.34 15.24 1.65
CA LEU A 187 7.09 14.94 2.37
C LEU A 187 6.98 15.74 3.69
N LEU A 188 8.07 15.84 4.45
CA LEU A 188 8.10 16.61 5.70
C LEU A 188 8.01 18.12 5.47
N SER A 189 8.62 18.62 4.40
CA SER A 189 8.55 20.04 4.02
C SER A 189 7.17 20.45 3.48
N GLY A 190 6.38 19.49 2.98
CA GLY A 190 5.01 19.70 2.52
C GLY A 190 3.96 19.79 3.63
N PHE A 191 4.27 19.42 4.88
CA PHE A 191 3.36 19.54 6.02
C PHE A 191 3.61 20.83 6.81
N ARG A 192 3.19 21.97 6.23
CA ARG A 192 2.91 23.20 6.97
C ARG A 192 1.67 23.87 6.40
N VAL A 193 0.48 23.42 6.85
CA VAL A 193 -0.58 24.22 7.51
C VAL A 193 -1.58 23.22 8.14
N VAL A 194 -1.54 23.05 9.46
CA VAL A 194 -2.75 22.77 10.25
C VAL A 194 -2.88 23.91 11.24
N GLY A 195 -4.06 24.53 11.27
CA GLY A 195 -4.44 25.47 12.33
C GLY A 195 -4.75 26.87 11.84
N GLY A 196 -6.01 27.07 11.46
CA GLY A 196 -6.57 28.37 11.12
C GLY A 196 -8.08 28.28 10.99
N SER A 197 -8.75 27.87 12.07
CA SER A 197 -10.17 28.13 12.25
C SER A 197 -10.40 29.63 12.11
N SER A 198 -11.26 30.02 11.17
CA SER A 198 -12.10 31.18 11.33
C SER A 198 -13.41 30.87 10.63
N GLU A 199 -14.38 30.43 11.43
CA GLU A 199 -15.77 30.84 11.28
C GLU A 199 -15.82 32.30 10.81
N GLN A 200 -16.47 32.54 9.69
CA GLN A 200 -17.21 33.79 9.51
C GLN A 200 -18.65 33.40 9.19
N ASN A 201 -19.42 33.42 10.27
CA ASN A 201 -20.86 33.58 10.26
C ASN A 201 -21.13 35.07 10.54
N GLY A 202 -22.10 35.65 9.82
CA GLY A 202 -22.53 37.05 9.93
C GLY A 202 -22.54 37.71 8.55
N GLY A 203 -23.66 38.00 7.90
CA GLY A 203 -24.95 38.46 8.42
C GLY A 203 -25.15 39.92 7.99
N THR A 204 -26.27 40.20 7.32
CA THR A 204 -26.79 41.51 6.84
C THR A 204 -26.03 42.14 5.66
N ALA A 205 -26.66 42.64 4.59
CA ALA A 205 -28.00 43.24 4.42
C ALA A 205 -28.73 42.74 3.16
#